data_AF-A0A1K0GX92-F1
#
_entry.id   AF-A0A1K0GX92-F1
#
_cell.length_a   1.000
_cell.length_b   1.000
_cell.length_c   1.000
_cell.angle_alpha   90.00
_cell.angle_beta   90.00
_cell.angle_gamma   90.00
#
_symmetry.space_group_name_H-M   'P 1'
#
loop_
_entity.id
_entity.type
_entity.pdbx_description
1 polymer ?
#
loop_
_entity_poly.entity_id
_entity_poly.type
_entity_poly.pdbx_seq_one_letter_code
_entity_poly.pdbx_strand_id
1 'polypeptide(L)'
;MSAPGNVAIIPERPAENGYWKNDWQDVAEKLMSMILSLPQETEGGWEDRGTANGCETAIYPRKPDEPFSVMPMFRGKTHAAGLTPLEVFTGIRMTGFRMMWDIRVQSAHIMRSFSMHEFLFYLVWRGIGPIYKPRDICGLQALRCWDAAGNLQKIPDFTTTNMVLGYQSIDEVPGIPAQVEGCVRAKVFKAAFYLESRDEGCDITYIGHVDLAAAIPNYILSTLHSELPKSIVRLRDMLLIFGVPPVLIDKQGRIALQYLSCNPETRQVSIHATIMQPGTIHLYLDYNKMFTQGVVINNVLGSAAAAVSVREHFTAEDGLERRMLALVLMPQGVGGEFRLIIDAADKEGPESGTGPGWW
;
A
#
# COMPACT_ATOMS: atom_id res chain seq x y z
N MET A 1 24.98 -17.10 23.65
CA MET A 1 24.54 -15.87 22.95
C MET A 1 23.09 -16.08 22.54
N SER A 2 22.15 -15.65 23.38
CA SER A 2 20.72 -15.69 23.08
C SER A 2 20.40 -14.62 22.05
N ALA A 3 19.75 -14.98 20.94
CA ALA A 3 19.15 -13.99 20.06
C ALA A 3 18.21 -13.08 20.88
N PRO A 4 18.16 -11.76 20.63
CA PRO A 4 17.19 -10.90 21.29
C PRO A 4 15.79 -11.33 20.83
N GLY A 5 15.08 -12.09 21.68
CA GLY A 5 13.88 -12.84 21.32
C GLY A 5 12.63 -12.00 20.99
N ASN A 6 12.72 -10.67 21.01
CA ASN A 6 11.60 -9.74 20.87
C ASN A 6 11.79 -8.75 19.71
N VAL A 7 12.49 -9.15 18.64
CA VAL A 7 12.67 -8.32 17.44
C VAL A 7 11.94 -8.97 16.26
N ALA A 8 11.25 -8.16 15.45
CA ALA A 8 10.63 -8.60 14.21
C ALA A 8 11.69 -8.99 13.16
N ILE A 9 11.59 -10.19 12.60
CA ILE A 9 12.47 -10.68 11.54
C ILE A 9 11.82 -10.37 10.19
N ILE A 10 12.29 -9.30 9.55
CA ILE A 10 11.77 -8.84 8.26
C ILE A 10 12.46 -9.60 7.12
N PRO A 11 11.71 -10.27 6.22
CA PRO A 11 12.32 -10.97 5.10
C PRO A 11 12.80 -10.01 4.02
N GLU A 12 13.95 -10.30 3.43
CA GLU A 12 14.43 -9.59 2.24
C GLU A 12 13.66 -9.97 0.97
N ARG A 13 13.13 -11.21 0.94
CA ARG A 13 12.42 -11.82 -0.20
C ARG A 13 11.08 -12.41 0.25
N PRO A 14 9.98 -11.62 0.32
CA PRO A 14 8.69 -12.10 0.81
C PRO A 14 8.01 -13.12 -0.11
N ALA A 15 8.53 -13.34 -1.32
CA ALA A 15 8.06 -14.31 -2.32
C ALA A 15 9.22 -15.11 -2.94
N GLU A 16 10.25 -15.46 -2.14
CA GLU A 16 11.55 -16.02 -2.59
C GLU A 16 11.45 -17.07 -3.72
N ASN A 17 10.54 -18.04 -3.59
CA ASN A 17 10.37 -19.13 -4.57
C ASN A 17 9.12 -18.95 -5.45
N GLY A 18 8.65 -17.72 -5.60
CA GLY A 18 7.31 -17.40 -6.10
C GLY A 18 6.35 -17.02 -4.97
N TYR A 19 5.12 -16.69 -5.35
CA TYR A 19 4.08 -16.43 -4.35
C TYR A 19 3.79 -17.68 -3.51
N TRP A 20 3.66 -17.48 -2.21
CA TRP A 20 3.32 -18.54 -1.27
C TRP A 20 1.87 -18.98 -1.48
N LYS A 21 1.56 -20.23 -1.12
CA LYS A 21 0.17 -20.63 -0.91
C LYS A 21 -0.43 -19.75 0.19
N ASN A 22 -1.65 -19.26 -0.03
CA ASN A 22 -2.37 -18.48 0.97
C ASN A 22 -3.03 -19.40 2.00
N ASP A 23 -2.32 -19.72 3.08
CA ASP A 23 -2.89 -20.45 4.22
C ASP A 23 -3.90 -19.61 5.04
N TRP A 24 -4.04 -18.31 4.72
CA TRP A 24 -4.98 -17.37 5.34
C TRP A 24 -6.12 -16.97 4.40
N GLN A 25 -6.38 -17.75 3.34
CA GLN A 25 -7.42 -17.45 2.36
C GLN A 25 -8.79 -17.21 3.02
N ASP A 26 -9.20 -18.07 3.96
CA ASP A 26 -10.46 -17.92 4.70
C ASP A 26 -10.53 -16.61 5.50
N VAL A 27 -9.39 -16.13 6.01
CA VAL A 27 -9.30 -14.85 6.73
C VAL A 27 -9.45 -13.70 5.74
N ALA A 28 -8.82 -13.78 4.57
CA ALA A 28 -8.96 -12.80 3.49
C ALA A 28 -10.42 -12.66 3.04
N GLU A 29 -11.10 -13.79 2.86
CA GLU A 29 -12.50 -13.83 2.40
C GLU A 29 -13.45 -13.28 3.46
N LYS A 30 -13.28 -13.66 4.74
CA LYS A 30 -14.06 -13.11 5.84
C LYS A 30 -13.84 -11.60 5.99
N LEU A 31 -12.60 -11.14 5.87
CA LEU A 31 -12.26 -9.71 5.88
C LEU A 31 -12.98 -8.96 4.76
N MET A 32 -12.87 -9.44 3.53
CA MET A 32 -13.50 -8.81 2.37
C MET A 32 -15.03 -8.81 2.50
N SER A 33 -15.64 -9.92 2.94
CA SER A 33 -17.07 -9.99 3.19
C SER A 33 -17.51 -8.95 4.23
N MET A 34 -16.77 -8.83 5.34
CA MET A 34 -17.06 -7.87 6.42
C MET A 34 -16.93 -6.43 5.95
N ILE A 35 -15.91 -6.11 5.13
CA ILE A 35 -15.70 -4.75 4.63
C ILE A 35 -16.74 -4.40 3.57
N LEU A 36 -17.15 -5.34 2.72
CA LEU A 36 -18.17 -5.08 1.71
C LEU A 36 -19.57 -4.88 2.30
N SER A 37 -19.90 -5.55 3.41
CA SER A 37 -21.16 -5.30 4.14
C SER A 37 -21.13 -4.07 5.05
N LEU A 38 -19.94 -3.57 5.41
CA LEU A 38 -19.75 -2.50 6.39
C LEU A 38 -20.56 -1.22 6.12
N PRO A 39 -20.66 -0.70 4.88
CA PRO A 39 -21.45 0.50 4.60
C PRO A 39 -22.93 0.32 4.99
N GLN A 40 -23.49 -0.86 4.70
CA GLN A 40 -24.88 -1.20 5.04
C GLN A 40 -25.04 -1.43 6.54
N GLU A 41 -24.13 -2.18 7.17
CA GLU A 41 -24.19 -2.50 8.60
C GLU A 41 -24.06 -1.27 9.51
N THR A 42 -23.44 -0.21 9.02
CA THR A 42 -23.15 1.01 9.79
C THR A 42 -24.01 2.20 9.39
N GLU A 43 -24.98 1.98 8.50
CA GLU A 43 -25.90 3.00 8.03
C GLU A 43 -26.64 3.65 9.21
N GLY A 44 -26.73 4.99 9.20
CA GLY A 44 -27.40 5.78 10.25
C GLY A 44 -26.68 5.86 11.61
N GLY A 45 -25.62 5.09 11.86
CA GLY A 45 -24.89 5.09 13.15
C GLY A 45 -23.68 6.02 13.21
N TRP A 46 -23.34 6.69 12.11
CA TRP A 46 -22.20 7.61 12.04
C TRP A 46 -22.55 8.99 12.61
N GLU A 47 -21.74 9.46 13.56
CA GLU A 47 -21.74 10.83 14.06
C GLU A 47 -20.85 11.71 13.19
N ASP A 48 -21.42 12.75 12.57
CA ASP A 48 -20.66 13.73 11.80
C ASP A 48 -19.73 14.55 12.71
N ARG A 49 -18.48 14.73 12.27
CA ARG A 49 -17.46 15.56 12.92
C ARG A 49 -17.05 16.75 12.06
N GLY A 50 -17.80 17.02 10.99
CA GLY A 50 -17.66 18.14 10.09
C GLY A 50 -16.67 17.88 8.96
N THR A 51 -16.50 18.94 8.15
CA THR A 51 -15.65 18.94 6.96
C THR A 51 -14.51 19.91 7.12
N ALA A 52 -13.28 19.46 6.85
CA ALA A 52 -12.09 20.31 6.83
C ALA A 52 -11.16 19.93 5.69
N ASN A 53 -10.66 20.91 4.93
CA ASN A 53 -9.76 20.71 3.78
C ASN A 53 -10.27 19.69 2.74
N GLY A 54 -11.59 19.67 2.52
CA GLY A 54 -12.26 18.73 1.62
C GLY A 54 -12.32 17.30 2.14
N CYS A 55 -12.19 17.11 3.46
CA CYS A 55 -12.39 15.82 4.12
C CYS A 55 -13.59 15.86 5.05
N GLU A 56 -14.60 15.06 4.75
CA GLU A 56 -15.68 14.76 5.68
C GLU A 56 -15.16 13.75 6.70
N THR A 57 -15.36 14.03 7.98
CA THR A 57 -14.96 13.13 9.06
C THR A 57 -16.17 12.67 9.83
N ALA A 58 -16.26 11.37 10.12
CA ALA A 58 -17.31 10.82 10.96
C ALA A 58 -16.75 9.77 11.93
N ILE A 59 -17.45 9.57 13.04
CA ILE A 59 -17.12 8.58 14.06
C ILE A 59 -18.34 7.69 14.30
N TYR A 60 -18.14 6.38 14.35
CA TYR A 60 -19.13 5.42 14.80
C TYR A 60 -18.84 5.11 16.27
N PRO A 61 -19.76 5.41 17.20
CA PRO A 61 -19.52 5.26 18.63
C PRO A 61 -19.16 3.83 19.04
N ARG A 62 -18.38 3.72 20.13
CA ARG A 62 -18.13 2.42 20.76
C ARG A 62 -19.41 1.82 21.30
N LYS A 63 -19.45 0.49 21.33
CA LYS A 63 -20.46 -0.21 22.11
C LYS A 63 -20.15 -0.06 23.60
N PRO A 64 -21.17 -0.04 24.49
CA PRO A 64 -20.96 0.14 25.92
C PRO A 64 -20.05 -0.91 26.58
N ASP A 65 -19.96 -2.11 26.00
CA ASP A 65 -19.18 -3.25 26.47
C ASP A 65 -17.75 -3.32 25.91
N GLU A 66 -17.40 -2.44 24.95
CA GLU A 66 -16.05 -2.39 24.40
C GLU A 66 -15.04 -1.78 25.39
N PRO A 67 -13.83 -2.34 25.52
CA PRO A 67 -12.84 -1.81 26.44
C PRO A 67 -12.34 -0.43 25.98
N PHE A 68 -11.89 0.40 26.92
CA PHE A 68 -11.39 1.76 26.64
C PHE A 68 -10.12 1.80 25.77
N SER A 69 -9.48 0.67 25.52
CA SER A 69 -8.38 0.53 24.56
C SER A 69 -8.86 0.48 23.10
N VAL A 70 -10.12 0.13 22.88
CA VAL A 70 -10.78 0.20 21.57
C VAL A 70 -11.13 1.64 21.29
N MET A 71 -10.82 2.09 20.08
CA MET A 71 -11.25 3.37 19.56
C MET A 71 -12.65 3.25 18.94
N PRO A 72 -13.53 4.25 19.08
CA PRO A 72 -14.62 4.44 18.14
C PRO A 72 -14.12 4.29 16.70
N MET A 73 -14.89 3.58 15.87
CA MET A 73 -14.51 3.43 14.48
C MET A 73 -14.59 4.80 13.80
N PHE A 74 -13.63 5.11 12.94
CA PHE A 74 -13.56 6.40 12.29
C PHE A 74 -13.71 6.27 10.78
N ARG A 75 -14.17 7.34 10.14
CA ARG A 75 -14.28 7.46 8.69
C ARG A 75 -13.78 8.82 8.21
N GLY A 76 -12.93 8.81 7.19
CA GLY A 76 -12.64 9.97 6.36
C GLY A 76 -13.19 9.76 4.95
N LYS A 77 -13.74 10.80 4.34
CA LYS A 77 -14.08 10.82 2.91
C LYS A 77 -13.48 12.04 2.23
N THR A 78 -12.87 11.86 1.07
CA THR A 78 -12.40 12.97 0.23
C THR A 78 -12.50 12.59 -1.25
N HIS A 79 -12.38 13.58 -2.13
CA HIS A 79 -12.35 13.39 -3.57
C HIS A 79 -10.97 13.81 -4.12
N ALA A 80 -10.42 12.99 -5.02
CA ALA A 80 -9.16 13.19 -5.69
C ALA A 80 -9.38 13.40 -7.20
N ALA A 81 -9.60 14.65 -7.59
CA ALA A 81 -9.86 15.01 -8.98
C ALA A 81 -8.66 14.68 -9.89
N GLY A 82 -8.93 14.15 -11.08
CA GLY A 82 -7.92 13.81 -12.07
C GLY A 82 -7.07 12.57 -11.74
N LEU A 83 -7.38 11.84 -10.67
CA LEU A 83 -6.70 10.60 -10.28
C LEU A 83 -7.65 9.41 -10.41
N THR A 84 -7.17 8.32 -11.00
CA THR A 84 -7.91 7.05 -11.09
C THR A 84 -7.80 6.25 -9.78
N PRO A 85 -8.73 5.31 -9.52
CA PRO A 85 -8.63 4.39 -8.38
C PRO A 85 -7.30 3.64 -8.30
N LEU A 86 -6.76 3.20 -9.44
CA LEU A 86 -5.47 2.47 -9.50
C LEU A 86 -4.28 3.35 -9.07
N GLU A 87 -4.28 4.62 -9.47
CA GLU A 87 -3.22 5.57 -9.11
C GLU A 87 -3.25 5.87 -7.61
N VAL A 88 -4.45 6.08 -7.05
CA VAL A 88 -4.64 6.26 -5.60
C VAL A 88 -4.22 5.00 -4.82
N PHE A 89 -4.65 3.82 -5.28
CA PHE A 89 -4.28 2.53 -4.69
C PHE A 89 -2.75 2.36 -4.63
N THR A 90 -2.05 2.72 -5.70
CA THR A 90 -0.60 2.61 -5.76
C THR A 90 0.08 3.53 -4.74
N GLY A 91 -0.44 4.76 -4.56
CA GLY A 91 0.00 5.66 -3.49
C GLY A 91 -0.21 5.10 -2.08
N ILE A 92 -1.24 4.27 -1.87
CA ILE A 92 -1.46 3.58 -0.59
C ILE A 92 -0.47 2.45 -0.37
N ARG A 93 -0.18 1.70 -1.43
CA ARG A 93 0.51 0.41 -1.39
C ARG A 93 2.04 0.54 -1.37
N MET A 94 2.58 1.57 -2.02
CA MET A 94 4.02 1.80 -2.15
C MET A 94 4.59 2.29 -0.81
N THR A 95 5.31 1.44 -0.07
CA THR A 95 5.81 1.77 1.28
C THR A 95 6.59 3.09 1.33
N GLY A 96 7.51 3.32 0.38
CA GLY A 96 8.28 4.57 0.29
C GLY A 96 7.38 5.81 0.20
N PHE A 97 6.31 5.71 -0.60
CA PHE A 97 5.33 6.77 -0.78
C PHE A 97 4.42 6.92 0.45
N ARG A 98 4.02 5.80 1.06
CA ARG A 98 3.20 5.74 2.28
C ARG A 98 3.81 6.54 3.42
N MET A 99 5.12 6.44 3.60
CA MET A 99 5.82 7.15 4.67
C MET A 99 5.84 8.67 4.49
N MET A 100 5.61 9.20 3.28
CA MET A 100 5.50 10.65 3.05
C MET A 100 4.17 11.21 3.53
N TRP A 101 3.07 10.50 3.21
CA TRP A 101 1.74 11.02 3.49
C TRP A 101 1.19 10.54 4.82
N ASP A 102 1.60 9.37 5.33
CA ASP A 102 1.10 8.80 6.58
C ASP A 102 2.02 9.09 7.76
N ILE A 103 1.82 10.26 8.40
CA ILE A 103 2.60 10.73 9.54
C ILE A 103 2.62 9.77 10.74
N ARG A 104 1.71 8.79 10.80
CA ARG A 104 1.63 7.84 11.91
C ARG A 104 2.42 6.57 11.64
N VAL A 105 2.67 6.22 10.39
CA VAL A 105 3.50 5.07 10.04
C VAL A 105 4.97 5.41 10.30
N GLN A 106 5.61 4.57 11.11
CA GLN A 106 7.04 4.58 11.36
C GLN A 106 7.76 3.65 10.38
N SER A 107 7.23 2.45 10.20
CA SER A 107 7.74 1.46 9.25
C SER A 107 6.60 0.54 8.80
N ALA A 108 6.74 -0.05 7.62
CA ALA A 108 5.81 -1.04 7.09
C ALA A 108 6.54 -2.02 6.18
N HIS A 109 6.25 -3.30 6.35
CA HIS A 109 6.95 -4.40 5.70
C HIS A 109 5.97 -5.46 5.24
N ILE A 110 6.29 -6.09 4.12
CA ILE A 110 5.62 -7.27 3.63
C ILE A 110 6.36 -8.48 4.21
N MET A 111 5.65 -9.31 4.96
CA MET A 111 6.22 -10.48 5.64
C MET A 111 6.12 -11.74 4.80
N ARG A 112 5.08 -11.84 3.97
CA ARG A 112 4.88 -12.98 3.07
C ARG A 112 3.87 -12.62 2.00
N SER A 113 4.19 -12.81 0.73
CA SER A 113 3.29 -12.48 -0.37
C SER A 113 2.58 -13.72 -0.94
N PHE A 114 1.26 -13.64 -1.08
CA PHE A 114 0.43 -14.65 -1.74
C PHE A 114 0.04 -14.23 -3.17
N SER A 115 0.06 -12.92 -3.40
CA SER A 115 -0.02 -12.29 -4.71
C SER A 115 0.63 -10.91 -4.64
N MET A 116 0.55 -10.14 -5.71
CA MET A 116 0.99 -8.74 -5.71
C MET A 116 0.17 -7.85 -4.73
N HIS A 117 -1.06 -8.26 -4.42
CA HIS A 117 -2.03 -7.44 -3.68
C HIS A 117 -2.59 -8.09 -2.41
N GLU A 118 -2.26 -9.36 -2.15
CA GLU A 118 -2.59 -10.09 -0.93
C GLU A 118 -1.32 -10.61 -0.25
N PHE A 119 -1.11 -10.21 1.00
CA PHE A 119 0.11 -10.53 1.76
C PHE A 119 -0.07 -10.33 3.26
N LEU A 120 0.80 -10.98 4.02
CA LEU A 120 1.00 -10.66 5.42
C LEU A 120 1.86 -9.42 5.57
N PHE A 121 1.50 -8.53 6.48
CA PHE A 121 2.22 -7.30 6.75
C PHE A 121 2.63 -7.21 8.21
N TYR A 122 3.67 -6.42 8.44
CA TYR A 122 4.06 -5.90 9.74
C TYR A 122 4.24 -4.39 9.61
N LEU A 123 3.60 -3.62 10.47
CA LEU A 123 3.72 -2.17 10.48
C LEU A 123 3.87 -1.65 11.90
N VAL A 124 4.56 -0.53 12.04
CA VAL A 124 4.72 0.17 13.31
C VAL A 124 4.11 1.55 13.17
N TRP A 125 3.19 1.88 14.06
CA TRP A 125 2.71 3.23 14.29
C TRP A 125 3.57 3.92 15.34
N ARG A 126 3.99 5.14 15.01
CA ARG A 126 4.73 6.04 15.90
C ARG A 126 3.92 6.32 17.17
N GLY A 127 4.60 6.43 18.30
CA GLY A 127 4.01 6.91 19.56
C GLY A 127 3.59 8.38 19.53
N ILE A 128 2.83 8.83 20.52
CA ILE A 128 2.41 10.23 20.68
C ILE A 128 3.01 10.79 21.97
N GLY A 129 3.93 11.74 21.81
CA GLY A 129 4.72 12.27 22.92
C GLY A 129 5.59 11.20 23.58
N PRO A 130 6.17 11.49 24.76
CA PRO A 130 7.08 10.58 25.44
C PRO A 130 6.37 9.43 26.18
N ILE A 131 5.05 9.54 26.39
CA ILE A 131 4.28 8.63 27.27
C ILE A 131 3.59 7.53 26.46
N TYR A 132 3.08 7.85 25.27
CA TYR A 132 2.30 6.92 24.49
C TYR A 132 3.21 6.16 23.52
N LYS A 133 3.59 4.93 23.88
CA LYS A 133 4.54 4.08 23.13
C LYS A 133 4.12 3.82 21.66
N PRO A 134 5.04 3.48 20.75
CA PRO A 134 4.71 2.94 19.44
C PRO A 134 3.79 1.72 19.50
N ARG A 135 2.98 1.52 18.46
CA ARG A 135 2.12 0.35 18.31
C ARG A 135 2.59 -0.47 17.13
N ASP A 136 2.93 -1.73 17.33
CA ASP A 136 3.14 -2.64 16.22
C ASP A 136 1.85 -3.37 15.88
N ILE A 137 1.66 -3.67 14.61
CA ILE A 137 0.50 -4.37 14.07
C ILE A 137 1.02 -5.37 13.04
N CYS A 138 0.64 -6.63 13.20
CA CYS A 138 0.83 -7.64 12.17
C CYS A 138 -0.53 -8.13 11.68
N GLY A 139 -0.64 -8.46 10.40
CA GLY A 139 -1.93 -8.73 9.81
C GLY A 139 -1.87 -9.20 8.38
N LEU A 140 -3.05 -9.26 7.78
CA LEU A 140 -3.29 -9.62 6.40
C LEU A 140 -3.88 -8.41 5.66
N GLN A 141 -3.34 -8.14 4.47
CA GLN A 141 -3.96 -7.25 3.51
C GLN A 141 -4.65 -8.08 2.41
N ALA A 142 -5.85 -7.68 2.01
CA ALA A 142 -6.53 -8.23 0.84
C ALA A 142 -7.15 -7.13 -0.03
N LEU A 143 -7.32 -7.41 -1.32
CA LEU A 143 -7.84 -6.48 -2.32
C LEU A 143 -8.97 -7.14 -3.11
N ARG A 144 -10.04 -6.37 -3.38
CA ARG A 144 -10.99 -6.67 -4.45
C ARG A 144 -11.13 -5.46 -5.34
N CYS A 145 -11.25 -5.67 -6.64
CA CYS A 145 -11.39 -4.60 -7.62
C CYS A 145 -12.37 -5.01 -8.72
N TRP A 146 -13.04 -4.02 -9.29
CA TRP A 146 -14.06 -4.23 -10.31
C TRP A 146 -13.89 -3.24 -11.46
N ASP A 147 -14.26 -3.69 -12.66
CA ASP A 147 -14.36 -2.85 -13.84
C ASP A 147 -15.67 -2.03 -13.85
N ALA A 148 -15.85 -1.20 -14.89
CA ALA A 148 -17.05 -0.39 -15.09
C ALA A 148 -18.35 -1.21 -15.25
N ALA A 149 -18.26 -2.48 -15.66
CA ALA A 149 -19.40 -3.38 -15.80
C ALA A 149 -19.72 -4.13 -14.49
N GLY A 150 -18.95 -3.89 -13.42
CA GLY A 150 -19.11 -4.56 -12.14
C GLY A 150 -18.52 -5.96 -12.11
N ASN A 151 -17.72 -6.36 -13.09
CA ASN A 151 -17.04 -7.66 -13.07
C ASN A 151 -15.86 -7.60 -12.12
N LEU A 152 -15.71 -8.64 -11.29
CA LEU A 152 -14.54 -8.77 -10.42
C LEU A 152 -13.27 -8.99 -11.26
N GLN A 153 -12.28 -8.14 -11.04
CA GLN A 153 -10.96 -8.24 -11.65
C GLN A 153 -9.99 -8.95 -10.71
N LYS A 154 -9.12 -9.78 -11.28
CA LYS A 154 -8.04 -10.44 -10.52
C LYS A 154 -6.87 -9.51 -10.25
N ILE A 155 -6.55 -8.66 -11.20
CA ILE A 155 -5.45 -7.69 -11.17
C ILE A 155 -6.05 -6.36 -11.62
N PRO A 156 -5.88 -5.28 -10.85
CA PRO A 156 -6.37 -3.97 -11.25
C PRO A 156 -5.53 -3.41 -12.40
N ASP A 157 -6.17 -2.65 -13.27
CA ASP A 157 -5.56 -1.90 -14.36
C ASP A 157 -6.29 -0.54 -14.51
N PHE A 158 -5.99 0.23 -15.56
CA PHE A 158 -6.62 1.55 -15.73
C PHE A 158 -8.12 1.49 -16.08
N THR A 159 -8.67 0.30 -16.35
CA THR A 159 -10.13 0.11 -16.51
C THR A 159 -10.84 -0.15 -15.18
N THR A 160 -10.09 -0.32 -14.09
CA THR A 160 -10.63 -0.50 -12.74
C THR A 160 -11.32 0.76 -12.26
N THR A 161 -12.62 0.65 -11.96
CA THR A 161 -13.43 1.78 -11.49
C THR A 161 -13.70 1.71 -9.98
N ASN A 162 -13.64 0.52 -9.38
CA ASN A 162 -13.90 0.34 -7.96
C ASN A 162 -12.84 -0.56 -7.34
N MET A 163 -12.31 -0.17 -6.18
CA MET A 163 -11.36 -0.97 -5.42
C MET A 163 -11.68 -0.92 -3.94
N VAL A 164 -11.58 -2.07 -3.28
CA VAL A 164 -11.71 -2.20 -1.83
C VAL A 164 -10.45 -2.88 -1.30
N LEU A 165 -9.68 -2.12 -0.54
CA LEU A 165 -8.44 -2.57 0.08
C LEU A 165 -8.65 -2.72 1.59
N GLY A 166 -8.50 -3.94 2.10
CA GLY A 166 -8.75 -4.27 3.50
C GLY A 166 -7.51 -4.69 4.27
N TYR A 167 -7.52 -4.41 5.57
CA TYR A 167 -6.51 -4.84 6.53
C TYR A 167 -7.18 -5.40 7.79
N GLN A 168 -6.63 -6.50 8.31
CA GLN A 168 -7.03 -7.08 9.59
C GLN A 168 -5.82 -7.68 10.30
N SER A 169 -5.76 -7.55 11.62
CA SER A 169 -4.75 -8.21 12.43
C SER A 169 -4.97 -9.71 12.50
N ILE A 170 -3.86 -10.45 12.46
CA ILE A 170 -3.83 -11.88 12.77
C ILE A 170 -2.90 -12.11 13.96
N ASP A 171 -3.20 -13.11 14.77
CA ASP A 171 -2.52 -13.30 16.06
C ASP A 171 -1.06 -13.75 15.87
N GLU A 172 -0.79 -14.57 14.84
CA GLU A 172 0.54 -15.09 14.55
C GLU A 172 0.94 -14.83 13.09
N VAL A 173 2.08 -14.15 12.90
CA VAL A 173 2.74 -13.95 11.61
C VAL A 173 4.14 -14.54 11.72
N PRO A 174 4.57 -15.45 10.81
CA PRO A 174 5.92 -15.99 10.81
C PRO A 174 6.99 -14.89 10.84
N GLY A 175 7.95 -15.01 11.77
CA GLY A 175 9.03 -14.03 11.96
C GLY A 175 8.68 -12.85 12.86
N ILE A 176 7.44 -12.71 13.31
CA ILE A 176 7.02 -11.66 14.24
C ILE A 176 6.77 -12.26 15.63
N PRO A 177 7.51 -11.85 16.68
CA PRO A 177 7.25 -12.32 18.03
C PRO A 177 5.92 -11.76 18.58
N ALA A 178 5.38 -12.41 19.61
CA ALA A 178 4.16 -11.96 20.30
C ALA A 178 4.33 -10.58 20.96
N GLN A 179 5.55 -10.24 21.36
CA GLN A 179 5.93 -8.93 21.87
C GLN A 179 7.15 -8.43 21.12
N VAL A 180 7.04 -7.22 20.56
CA VAL A 180 8.18 -6.53 19.94
C VAL A 180 8.68 -5.47 20.92
N GLU A 181 9.99 -5.43 21.12
CA GLU A 181 10.63 -4.46 22.00
C GLU A 181 10.26 -3.02 21.61
N GLY A 182 9.91 -2.21 22.62
CA GLY A 182 9.52 -0.82 22.43
C GLY A 182 8.10 -0.59 21.90
N CYS A 183 7.37 -1.65 21.52
CA CYS A 183 6.02 -1.54 20.96
C CYS A 183 4.96 -2.14 21.89
N VAL A 184 3.71 -1.72 21.68
CA VAL A 184 2.51 -2.37 22.20
C VAL A 184 1.73 -2.95 21.02
N ARG A 185 1.46 -4.26 21.01
CA ARG A 185 0.75 -4.92 19.90
C ARG A 185 -0.70 -4.45 19.84
N ALA A 186 -1.03 -3.64 18.84
CA ALA A 186 -2.39 -3.24 18.55
C ALA A 186 -3.10 -4.29 17.67
N LYS A 187 -4.43 -4.30 17.73
CA LYS A 187 -5.29 -5.19 16.95
C LYS A 187 -6.19 -4.37 16.05
N VAL A 188 -5.97 -4.47 14.74
CA VAL A 188 -6.89 -3.95 13.73
C VAL A 188 -8.01 -4.97 13.55
N PHE A 189 -9.22 -4.63 13.99
CA PHE A 189 -10.39 -5.46 13.73
C PHE A 189 -10.74 -5.42 12.25
N LYS A 190 -10.72 -4.21 11.67
CA LYS A 190 -10.90 -3.93 10.26
C LYS A 190 -10.39 -2.54 9.94
N ALA A 191 -9.72 -2.39 8.82
CA ALA A 191 -9.51 -1.11 8.18
C ALA A 191 -9.69 -1.26 6.67
N ALA A 192 -10.25 -0.26 6.01
CA ALA A 192 -10.64 -0.34 4.62
C ALA A 192 -10.43 0.98 3.89
N PHE A 193 -9.90 0.91 2.67
CA PHE A 193 -10.02 1.98 1.69
C PHE A 193 -11.00 1.55 0.61
N TYR A 194 -12.02 2.37 0.36
CA TYR A 194 -12.90 2.28 -0.80
C TYR A 194 -12.46 3.36 -1.77
N LEU A 195 -12.14 2.96 -2.99
CA LEU A 195 -11.67 3.82 -4.06
C LEU A 195 -12.65 3.68 -5.22
N GLU A 196 -13.38 4.75 -5.51
CA GLU A 196 -14.50 4.72 -6.45
C GLU A 196 -14.27 5.80 -7.52
N SER A 197 -14.31 5.42 -8.79
CA SER A 197 -14.20 6.36 -9.89
C SER A 197 -15.45 7.22 -9.95
N ARG A 198 -15.30 8.54 -9.90
CA ARG A 198 -16.41 9.50 -9.90
C ARG A 198 -15.94 10.84 -10.43
N ASP A 199 -16.80 11.57 -11.16
CA ASP A 199 -16.58 12.98 -11.55
C ASP A 199 -15.16 13.28 -12.07
N GLU A 200 -14.65 12.45 -12.98
CA GLU A 200 -13.28 12.56 -13.54
C GLU A 200 -12.15 12.48 -12.49
N GLY A 201 -12.37 11.71 -11.43
CA GLY A 201 -11.40 11.46 -10.37
C GLY A 201 -11.76 10.22 -9.54
N CYS A 202 -11.30 10.21 -8.29
CA CYS A 202 -11.52 9.11 -7.38
C CYS A 202 -12.06 9.61 -6.03
N ASP A 203 -13.23 9.13 -5.65
CA ASP A 203 -13.72 9.20 -4.28
C ASP A 203 -12.92 8.22 -3.42
N ILE A 204 -12.39 8.71 -2.31
CA ILE A 204 -11.57 7.95 -1.36
C ILE A 204 -12.31 7.94 -0.02
N THR A 205 -12.73 6.77 0.43
CA THR A 205 -13.26 6.57 1.78
C THR A 205 -12.29 5.69 2.57
N TYR A 206 -11.81 6.18 3.72
CA TYR A 206 -10.99 5.40 4.65
C TYR A 206 -11.76 5.15 5.95
N ILE A 207 -11.89 3.88 6.33
CA ILE A 207 -12.50 3.44 7.59
C ILE A 207 -11.47 2.66 8.42
N GLY A 208 -11.43 2.89 9.73
CA GLY A 208 -10.58 2.11 10.64
C GLY A 208 -11.24 1.83 11.97
N HIS A 209 -11.13 0.57 12.43
CA HIS A 209 -11.56 0.09 13.74
C HIS A 209 -10.43 -0.71 14.40
N VAL A 210 -9.92 -0.19 15.51
CA VAL A 210 -8.67 -0.66 16.12
C VAL A 210 -8.75 -0.69 17.64
N ASP A 211 -8.16 -1.72 18.23
CA ASP A 211 -7.82 -1.80 19.64
C ASP A 211 -6.33 -1.46 19.80
N LEU A 212 -6.02 -0.45 20.60
CA LEU A 212 -4.65 -0.02 20.88
C LEU A 212 -3.99 -0.78 22.04
N ALA A 213 -4.67 -1.82 22.54
CA ALA A 213 -4.26 -2.80 23.56
C ALA A 213 -3.86 -2.20 24.93
N ALA A 214 -4.09 -0.92 25.12
CA ALA A 214 -3.91 -0.22 26.38
C ALA A 214 -4.93 0.92 26.48
N ALA A 215 -5.38 1.23 27.69
CA ALA A 215 -6.27 2.36 27.93
C ALA A 215 -5.68 3.66 27.35
N ILE A 216 -6.51 4.42 26.65
CA ILE A 216 -6.10 5.60 25.89
C ILE A 216 -6.53 6.85 26.66
N PRO A 217 -5.60 7.74 27.06
CA PRO A 217 -5.97 9.05 27.60
C PRO A 217 -6.80 9.84 26.58
N ASN A 218 -7.80 10.60 27.05
CA ASN A 218 -8.72 11.33 26.16
C ASN A 218 -8.01 12.25 25.16
N TYR A 219 -6.92 12.93 25.56
CA TYR A 219 -6.18 13.80 24.63
C TYR A 219 -5.57 13.02 23.46
N ILE A 220 -5.05 11.80 23.71
CA ILE A 220 -4.53 10.90 22.67
C ILE A 220 -5.66 10.46 21.74
N LEU A 221 -6.79 10.07 22.31
CA LEU A 221 -7.97 9.67 21.55
C LEU A 221 -8.45 10.80 20.62
N SER A 222 -8.54 12.03 21.15
CA SER A 222 -8.89 13.22 20.37
C SER A 222 -7.90 13.50 19.24
N THR A 223 -6.59 13.38 19.49
CA THR A 223 -5.56 13.51 18.45
C THR A 223 -5.77 12.47 17.35
N LEU A 224 -5.91 11.19 17.71
CA LEU A 224 -6.06 10.12 16.72
C LEU A 224 -7.35 10.26 15.89
N HIS A 225 -8.48 10.61 16.50
CA HIS A 225 -9.73 10.86 15.77
C HIS A 225 -9.65 12.05 14.81
N SER A 226 -8.82 13.05 15.13
CA SER A 226 -8.59 14.17 14.21
C SER A 226 -7.63 13.80 13.07
N GLU A 227 -6.58 13.03 13.36
CA GLU A 227 -5.48 12.77 12.43
C GLU A 227 -5.72 11.61 11.46
N LEU A 228 -6.25 10.48 11.96
CA LEU A 228 -6.36 9.24 11.19
C LEU A 228 -7.32 9.35 10.00
N PRO A 229 -8.55 9.89 10.14
CA PRO A 229 -9.46 10.07 9.01
C PRO A 229 -8.86 10.95 7.91
N LYS A 230 -8.08 11.97 8.29
CA LYS A 230 -7.48 12.96 7.38
C LYS A 230 -6.24 12.44 6.66
N SER A 231 -5.83 11.18 6.89
CA SER A 231 -4.67 10.61 6.19
C SER A 231 -4.88 10.53 4.68
N ILE A 232 -6.12 10.33 4.23
CA ILE A 232 -6.48 10.32 2.80
C ILE A 232 -6.32 11.68 2.13
N VAL A 233 -6.46 12.78 2.87
CA VAL A 233 -6.21 14.13 2.35
C VAL A 233 -4.73 14.29 2.04
N ARG A 234 -3.87 13.86 2.97
CA ARG A 234 -2.42 13.88 2.79
C ARG A 234 -2.01 12.99 1.62
N LEU A 235 -2.62 11.81 1.46
CA LEU A 235 -2.41 10.95 0.29
C LEU A 235 -2.78 11.67 -1.01
N ARG A 236 -4.00 12.21 -1.09
CA ARG A 236 -4.48 12.98 -2.26
C ARG A 236 -3.51 14.09 -2.61
N ASP A 237 -3.19 14.94 -1.63
CA ASP A 237 -2.33 16.10 -1.84
C ASP A 237 -0.94 15.68 -2.31
N MET A 238 -0.36 14.62 -1.73
CA MET A 238 0.94 14.10 -2.16
C MET A 238 0.91 13.58 -3.60
N LEU A 239 -0.13 12.84 -4.00
CA LEU A 239 -0.27 12.38 -5.39
C LEU A 239 -0.44 13.55 -6.36
N LEU A 240 -1.22 14.58 -5.99
CA LEU A 240 -1.42 15.76 -6.82
C LEU A 240 -0.17 16.65 -6.92
N ILE A 241 0.64 16.73 -5.86
CA ILE A 241 1.84 17.57 -5.80
C ILE A 241 3.04 16.86 -6.46
N PHE A 242 3.34 15.62 -6.05
CA PHE A 242 4.55 14.90 -6.46
C PHE A 242 4.35 13.99 -7.68
N GLY A 243 3.09 13.72 -8.04
CA GLY A 243 2.75 12.75 -9.08
C GLY A 243 2.52 11.35 -8.53
N VAL A 244 2.05 10.48 -9.43
CA VAL A 244 1.71 9.10 -9.09
C VAL A 244 2.99 8.25 -9.04
N PRO A 245 3.23 7.48 -7.96
CA PRO A 245 4.35 6.54 -7.92
C PRO A 245 4.17 5.41 -8.96
N PRO A 246 5.24 4.68 -9.32
CA PRO A 246 5.21 3.68 -10.37
C PRO A 246 4.10 2.63 -10.18
N VAL A 247 3.32 2.38 -11.22
CA VAL A 247 2.21 1.41 -11.22
C VAL A 247 2.62 0.19 -12.04
N LEU A 248 2.74 -0.97 -11.38
CA LEU A 248 3.08 -2.23 -12.03
C LEU A 248 1.82 -3.04 -12.33
N ILE A 249 1.64 -3.43 -13.59
CA ILE A 249 0.47 -4.16 -14.09
C ILE A 249 0.94 -5.50 -14.69
N ASP A 250 0.54 -6.59 -14.05
CA ASP A 250 0.84 -7.96 -14.47
C ASP A 250 -0.46 -8.79 -14.58
N LYS A 251 -1.23 -8.53 -15.64
CA LYS A 251 -2.55 -9.15 -15.84
C LYS A 251 -2.49 -10.69 -15.94
N GLN A 252 -1.33 -11.25 -16.29
CA GLN A 252 -1.16 -12.68 -16.53
C GLN A 252 -0.31 -13.40 -15.47
N GLY A 253 0.08 -12.73 -14.38
CA GLY A 253 0.87 -13.34 -13.31
C GLY A 253 2.23 -13.85 -13.79
N ARG A 254 2.92 -13.07 -14.62
CA ARG A 254 4.24 -13.37 -15.18
C ARG A 254 5.35 -13.29 -14.15
N ILE A 255 5.17 -12.54 -13.06
CA ILE A 255 6.18 -12.38 -12.02
C ILE A 255 5.66 -12.67 -10.61
N ALA A 256 6.58 -13.07 -9.73
CA ALA A 256 6.40 -12.96 -8.30
C ALA A 256 7.18 -11.74 -7.81
N LEU A 257 6.47 -10.70 -7.37
CA LEU A 257 7.07 -9.45 -6.93
C LEU A 257 7.64 -9.61 -5.50
N GLN A 258 8.94 -9.37 -5.35
CA GLN A 258 9.58 -9.26 -4.04
C GLN A 258 9.33 -7.87 -3.46
N TYR A 259 9.67 -6.84 -4.23
CA TYR A 259 9.33 -5.45 -3.90
C TYR A 259 9.27 -4.58 -5.15
N LEU A 260 8.42 -3.56 -5.07
CA LEU A 260 8.44 -2.38 -5.93
C LEU A 260 8.68 -1.20 -4.99
N SER A 261 9.69 -0.40 -5.28
CA SER A 261 10.07 0.76 -4.48
C SER A 261 10.27 1.97 -5.38
N CYS A 262 9.90 3.13 -4.87
CA CYS A 262 10.21 4.42 -5.44
C CYS A 262 10.75 5.30 -4.32
N ASN A 263 11.99 5.77 -4.47
CA ASN A 263 12.54 6.78 -3.57
C ASN A 263 11.91 8.14 -3.95
N PRO A 264 11.16 8.79 -3.05
CA PRO A 264 10.45 10.00 -3.41
C PRO A 264 11.37 11.20 -3.69
N GLU A 265 12.55 11.25 -3.09
CA GLU A 265 13.50 12.35 -3.28
C GLU A 265 14.29 12.17 -4.58
N THR A 266 14.85 10.98 -4.78
CA THR A 266 15.70 10.72 -5.95
C THR A 266 14.91 10.26 -7.18
N ARG A 267 13.60 9.99 -7.01
CA ARG A 267 12.71 9.36 -8.00
C ARG A 267 13.26 8.05 -8.58
N GLN A 268 14.15 7.38 -7.85
CA GLN A 268 14.69 6.11 -8.28
C GLN A 268 13.64 5.02 -8.06
N VAL A 269 13.35 4.27 -9.12
CA VAL A 269 12.46 3.11 -9.07
C VAL A 269 13.31 1.85 -9.05
N SER A 270 13.00 0.94 -8.13
CA SER A 270 13.56 -0.40 -8.14
C SER A 270 12.47 -1.46 -8.08
N ILE A 271 12.53 -2.37 -9.05
CA ILE A 271 11.68 -3.56 -9.14
C ILE A 271 12.55 -4.76 -8.86
N HIS A 272 12.15 -5.62 -7.94
CA HIS A 272 12.79 -6.91 -7.71
C HIS A 272 11.74 -8.01 -7.80
N ALA A 273 11.91 -8.94 -8.74
CA ALA A 273 10.93 -9.98 -8.99
C ALA A 273 11.57 -11.27 -9.52
N THR A 274 10.86 -12.37 -9.33
CA THR A 274 11.16 -13.67 -9.96
C THR A 274 10.30 -13.83 -11.21
N ILE A 275 10.88 -14.26 -12.33
CA ILE A 275 10.12 -14.54 -13.55
C ILE A 275 9.42 -15.88 -13.39
N MET A 276 8.08 -15.88 -13.37
CA MET A 276 7.27 -17.08 -13.26
C MET A 276 6.93 -17.65 -14.63
N GLN A 277 6.69 -16.77 -15.61
CA GLN A 277 6.33 -17.15 -16.97
C GLN A 277 6.85 -16.11 -17.98
N PRO A 278 7.17 -16.50 -19.23
CA PRO A 278 7.50 -15.55 -20.27
C PRO A 278 6.28 -14.69 -20.63
N GLY A 279 6.53 -13.50 -21.15
CA GLY A 279 5.46 -12.60 -21.57
C GLY A 279 5.85 -11.14 -21.43
N THR A 280 4.87 -10.29 -21.16
CA THR A 280 5.08 -8.87 -20.96
C THR A 280 4.30 -8.40 -19.75
N ILE A 281 4.96 -7.60 -18.91
CA ILE A 281 4.32 -6.83 -17.84
C ILE A 281 4.52 -5.34 -18.13
N HIS A 282 3.67 -4.49 -17.59
CA HIS A 282 3.71 -3.06 -17.87
C HIS A 282 3.98 -2.27 -16.60
N LEU A 283 4.85 -1.27 -16.71
CA LEU A 283 5.14 -0.31 -15.66
C LEU A 283 4.72 1.08 -16.15
N TYR A 284 3.68 1.64 -15.56
CA TYR A 284 3.33 3.03 -15.77
C TYR A 284 4.15 3.93 -14.84
N LEU A 285 4.60 5.04 -15.42
CA LEU A 285 5.35 6.09 -14.75
C LEU A 285 4.64 7.41 -15.08
N ASP A 286 4.44 8.26 -14.08
CA ASP A 286 3.82 9.57 -14.27
C ASP A 286 4.82 10.53 -14.94
N TYR A 287 4.81 10.54 -16.28
CA TYR A 287 5.63 11.45 -17.09
C TYR A 287 5.14 12.90 -17.07
N ASN A 288 3.98 13.20 -16.49
CA ASN A 288 3.45 14.55 -16.45
C ASN A 288 3.93 15.31 -15.21
N LYS A 289 4.16 14.61 -14.10
CA LYS A 289 4.60 15.21 -12.83
C LYS A 289 5.91 14.65 -12.31
N MET A 290 6.04 13.32 -12.20
CA MET A 290 7.18 12.70 -11.52
C MET A 290 8.40 12.56 -12.45
N PHE A 291 8.19 12.13 -13.70
CA PHE A 291 9.26 11.79 -14.66
C PHE A 291 9.19 12.67 -15.92
N THR A 292 9.14 13.98 -15.75
CA THR A 292 8.85 14.95 -16.83
C THR A 292 9.85 14.95 -18.00
N GLN A 293 11.12 14.62 -17.73
CA GLN A 293 12.15 14.48 -18.77
C GLN A 293 12.37 13.03 -19.22
N GLY A 294 11.50 12.12 -18.80
CA GLY A 294 11.64 10.69 -19.05
C GLY A 294 12.48 9.97 -17.99
N VAL A 295 12.94 8.77 -18.35
CA VAL A 295 13.69 7.89 -17.46
C VAL A 295 14.87 7.22 -18.16
N VAL A 296 15.86 6.82 -17.37
CA VAL A 296 17.02 6.04 -17.81
C VAL A 296 16.99 4.69 -17.11
N ILE A 297 17.10 3.61 -17.90
CA ILE A 297 17.30 2.27 -17.37
C ILE A 297 18.78 2.11 -17.01
N ASN A 298 19.11 2.26 -15.73
CA ASN A 298 20.49 2.22 -15.29
C ASN A 298 21.07 0.81 -15.30
N ASN A 299 20.29 -0.16 -14.80
CA ASN A 299 20.79 -1.50 -14.61
C ASN A 299 19.68 -2.54 -14.57
N VAL A 300 20.02 -3.72 -15.08
CA VAL A 300 19.25 -4.95 -14.89
C VAL A 300 20.20 -5.97 -14.27
N LEU A 301 19.91 -6.38 -13.05
CA LEU A 301 20.75 -7.27 -12.25
C LEU A 301 20.02 -8.58 -11.96
N GLY A 302 20.74 -9.59 -11.48
CA GLY A 302 20.18 -10.89 -11.09
C GLY A 302 20.40 -12.01 -12.10
N SER A 303 20.04 -13.23 -11.72
CA SER A 303 20.25 -14.44 -12.54
C SER A 303 19.47 -14.43 -13.85
N ALA A 304 18.35 -13.71 -13.92
CA ALA A 304 17.54 -13.56 -15.13
C ALA A 304 17.74 -12.21 -15.85
N ALA A 305 18.76 -11.41 -15.51
CA ALA A 305 18.94 -10.08 -16.08
C ALA A 305 18.94 -10.05 -17.63
N ALA A 306 19.66 -10.99 -18.26
CA ALA A 306 19.75 -11.11 -19.72
C ALA A 306 18.44 -11.55 -20.39
N ALA A 307 17.45 -12.00 -19.61
CA ALA A 307 16.13 -12.41 -20.07
C ALA A 307 15.07 -11.32 -19.93
N VAL A 308 15.45 -10.11 -19.49
CA VAL A 308 14.56 -8.96 -19.37
C VAL A 308 14.97 -7.89 -20.38
N SER A 309 14.03 -7.50 -21.24
CA SER A 309 14.19 -6.30 -22.07
C SER A 309 13.11 -5.28 -21.76
N VAL A 310 13.47 -4.00 -21.81
CA VAL A 310 12.57 -2.89 -21.51
C VAL A 310 12.41 -2.05 -22.76
N ARG A 311 11.17 -1.74 -23.12
CA ARG A 311 10.84 -0.86 -24.24
C ARG A 311 9.67 0.04 -23.88
N GLU A 312 9.52 1.13 -24.61
CA GLU A 312 8.33 1.96 -24.47
C GLU A 312 7.09 1.25 -25.02
N HIS A 313 5.96 1.55 -24.41
CA HIS A 313 4.65 1.07 -24.82
C HIS A 313 3.62 2.17 -24.60
N PHE A 314 2.73 2.35 -25.57
CA PHE A 314 1.63 3.29 -25.51
C PHE A 314 0.33 2.49 -25.57
N THR A 315 -0.61 2.81 -24.69
CA THR A 315 -1.93 2.18 -24.62
C THR A 315 -3.01 3.23 -24.44
N ALA A 316 -4.24 2.90 -24.83
CA ALA A 316 -5.42 3.73 -24.60
C ALA A 316 -6.64 2.86 -24.23
N GLU A 317 -6.41 1.78 -23.48
CA GLU A 317 -7.46 0.81 -23.08
C GLU A 317 -8.60 1.45 -22.27
N ASP A 318 -8.31 2.51 -21.51
CA ASP A 318 -9.29 3.31 -20.74
C ASP A 318 -9.77 4.57 -21.51
N GLY A 319 -9.43 4.69 -22.79
CA GLY A 319 -9.74 5.86 -23.63
C GLY A 319 -8.75 7.04 -23.47
N LEU A 320 -7.73 6.90 -22.61
CA LEU A 320 -6.67 7.90 -22.43
C LEU A 320 -5.33 7.33 -22.91
N GLU A 321 -4.61 8.07 -23.75
CA GLU A 321 -3.27 7.64 -24.16
C GLU A 321 -2.31 7.68 -22.96
N ARG A 322 -1.72 6.53 -22.64
CA ARG A 322 -0.77 6.36 -21.54
C ARG A 322 0.54 5.82 -22.05
N ARG A 323 1.63 6.53 -21.72
CA ARG A 323 3.00 6.06 -21.92
C ARG A 323 3.42 5.17 -20.75
N MET A 324 3.91 3.99 -21.06
CA MET A 324 4.35 2.96 -20.11
C MET A 324 5.66 2.34 -20.58
N LEU A 325 6.31 1.58 -19.70
CA LEU A 325 7.37 0.66 -20.07
C LEU A 325 6.80 -0.76 -20.15
N ALA A 326 7.03 -1.44 -21.27
CA ALA A 326 6.81 -2.87 -21.41
C ALA A 326 8.09 -3.61 -21.05
N LEU A 327 8.01 -4.45 -20.01
CA LEU A 327 9.08 -5.35 -19.60
C LEU A 327 8.80 -6.71 -20.24
N VAL A 328 9.58 -7.07 -21.26
CA VAL A 328 9.47 -8.35 -21.96
C VAL A 328 10.36 -9.36 -21.25
N LEU A 329 9.72 -10.45 -20.79
CA LEU A 329 10.32 -11.52 -20.02
C LEU A 329 10.48 -12.74 -20.92
N MET A 330 11.72 -13.15 -21.18
CA MET A 330 12.04 -14.23 -22.11
C MET A 330 11.98 -15.62 -21.44
N PRO A 331 11.66 -16.70 -22.19
CA PRO A 331 11.51 -18.04 -21.62
C PRO A 331 12.73 -18.55 -20.83
N GLN A 332 13.94 -18.22 -21.26
CA GLN A 332 15.18 -18.63 -20.60
C GLN A 332 15.40 -18.00 -19.22
N GLY A 333 14.62 -16.96 -18.86
CA GLY A 333 14.68 -16.31 -17.55
C GLY A 333 13.76 -16.91 -16.50
N VAL A 334 12.86 -17.83 -16.88
CA VAL A 334 11.86 -18.42 -15.97
C VAL A 334 12.57 -19.11 -14.80
N GLY A 335 12.09 -18.83 -13.59
CA GLY A 335 12.67 -19.27 -12.32
C GLY A 335 13.83 -18.42 -11.81
N GLY A 336 14.38 -17.52 -12.64
CA GLY A 336 15.42 -16.59 -12.24
C GLY A 336 14.87 -15.26 -11.71
N GLU A 337 15.70 -14.58 -10.93
CA GLU A 337 15.39 -13.28 -10.35
C GLU A 337 15.99 -12.15 -11.19
N PHE A 338 15.28 -11.03 -11.29
CA PHE A 338 15.82 -9.80 -11.83
C PHE A 338 15.56 -8.62 -10.89
N ARG A 339 16.50 -7.68 -10.87
CA ARG A 339 16.35 -6.36 -10.27
C ARG A 339 16.53 -5.29 -11.34
N LEU A 340 15.46 -4.56 -11.64
CA LEU A 340 15.46 -3.42 -12.55
C LEU A 340 15.62 -2.13 -11.74
N ILE A 341 16.55 -1.28 -12.15
CA ILE A 341 16.78 0.05 -11.56
C ILE A 341 16.56 1.11 -12.63
N ILE A 342 15.67 2.05 -12.35
CA ILE A 342 15.26 3.13 -13.24
C ILE A 342 15.48 4.46 -12.50
N ASP A 343 16.20 5.38 -13.11
CA ASP A 343 16.36 6.75 -12.59
C ASP A 343 15.58 7.75 -13.48
N ALA A 344 15.17 8.86 -12.88
CA ALA A 344 14.67 10.00 -13.64
C ALA A 344 15.79 10.57 -14.53
N ALA A 345 15.47 10.97 -15.77
CA ALA A 345 16.46 11.38 -16.76
C ALA A 345 17.06 12.78 -16.50
N ASP A 346 16.37 13.61 -15.72
CA ASP A 346 16.81 14.93 -15.28
C ASP A 346 17.73 14.90 -14.06
N LYS A 347 18.10 13.70 -13.59
CA LYS A 347 19.09 13.54 -12.53
C LYS A 347 20.47 13.89 -13.11
N GLU A 348 21.01 15.04 -12.71
CA GLU A 348 22.44 15.26 -12.85
C GLU A 348 23.16 14.08 -12.18
N GLY A 349 24.25 13.59 -12.81
CA GLY A 349 24.95 12.37 -12.41
C GLY A 349 25.24 12.32 -10.90
N PRO A 350 25.53 11.13 -10.33
CA PRO A 350 25.52 10.93 -8.89
C PRO A 350 26.35 12.01 -8.19
N GLU A 351 25.70 12.83 -7.36
CA GLU A 351 26.42 13.64 -6.38
C GLU A 351 27.22 12.65 -5.51
N SER A 352 28.51 12.56 -5.76
CA SER A 352 29.47 11.99 -4.81
C SER A 352 29.46 12.89 -3.57
N GLY A 353 28.52 12.65 -2.66
CA GLY A 353 28.29 13.52 -1.52
C GLY A 353 27.64 12.75 -0.38
N THR A 354 28.47 12.41 0.61
CA THR A 354 28.07 11.87 1.90
C THR A 354 27.13 12.85 2.62
N GLY A 355 25.82 12.67 2.48
CA GLY A 355 24.80 13.26 3.34
C GLY A 355 24.08 12.15 4.10
N PRO A 356 23.73 12.34 5.39
CA PRO A 356 23.21 11.26 6.21
C PRO A 356 21.86 10.79 5.65
N GLY A 357 21.78 9.52 5.27
CA GLY A 357 20.51 8.87 4.98
C GLY A 357 19.63 8.92 6.22
N TRP A 358 18.57 9.73 6.17
CA TRP A 358 17.53 9.82 7.18
C TRP A 358 16.20 9.33 6.61
N TRP A 359 16.03 8.02 6.50
CA TRP A 359 14.76 7.31 6.72
C TRP A 359 15.01 5.82 6.97
#